data_AF-A0AAD8RRU2-F1
#
_entry.id   AF-A0AAD8RRU2-F1
#
_cell.length_a   1.000
_cell.length_b   1.000
_cell.length_c   1.000
_cell.angle_alpha   90.00
_cell.angle_beta   90.00
_cell.angle_gamma   90.00
#
_symmetry.space_group_name_H-M   'P 1'
#
loop_
_entity.id
_entity.type
_entity.pdbx_description
1 polymer ?
#
loop_
_entity_poly.entity_id
_entity_poly.type
_entity_poly.pdbx_seq_one_letter_code
_entity_poly.pdbx_strand_id
1 'polypeptide(L)'
;MMQASFKAQGDYAFEREDYVHASAQYTLAIGSGPEDPILYSKRCLCYLRMGEKNKALDDASTCERLGCFVSRRFHEQGSALIPTEDYGQAGEALISSLKLDSESGPAGEGSREEDV
;
A
#
# COMPACT_ATOMS: atom_id res chain seq x y z
N MET A 1 -19.74 11.49 9.27
CA MET A 1 -18.33 11.75 8.91
C MET A 1 -18.16 11.46 7.43
N MET A 2 -17.58 12.38 6.65
CA MET A 2 -17.47 12.22 5.19
C MET A 2 -16.54 11.07 4.77
N GLN A 3 -15.46 10.81 5.52
CA GLN A 3 -14.52 9.71 5.28
C GLN A 3 -15.22 8.33 5.19
N ALA A 4 -16.11 8.01 6.13
CA ALA A 4 -16.84 6.73 6.13
C ALA A 4 -17.80 6.59 4.92
N SER A 5 -18.40 7.71 4.49
CA SER A 5 -19.25 7.73 3.30
C SER A 5 -18.46 7.44 2.03
N PHE A 6 -17.33 8.13 1.84
CA PHE A 6 -16.46 7.92 0.68
C PHE A 6 -15.84 6.52 0.68
N LYS A 7 -15.46 5.99 1.85
CA LYS A 7 -15.02 4.59 1.99
C LYS A 7 -16.10 3.61 1.50
N ALA A 8 -17.34 3.77 1.95
CA ALA A 8 -18.43 2.88 1.53
C ALA A 8 -18.72 2.99 0.03
N GLN A 9 -18.63 4.19 -0.55
CA GLN A 9 -18.77 4.39 -2.00
C GLN A 9 -17.62 3.75 -2.79
N GLY A 10 -16.39 3.83 -2.27
CA GLY A 10 -15.23 3.15 -2.85
C GLY A 10 -15.36 1.64 -2.79
N ASP A 11 -15.82 1.09 -1.67
CA ASP A 11 -16.07 -0.33 -1.49
C ASP A 11 -17.13 -0.83 -2.47
N TYR A 12 -18.24 -0.10 -2.60
CA TYR A 12 -19.31 -0.43 -3.56
C TYR A 12 -18.84 -0.37 -5.02
N ALA A 13 -18.02 0.62 -5.39
CA ALA A 13 -17.45 0.70 -6.73
C ALA A 13 -16.45 -0.44 -6.99
N PHE A 14 -15.66 -0.81 -5.97
CA PHE A 14 -14.69 -1.90 -6.04
C PHE A 14 -15.35 -3.26 -6.28
N GLU A 15 -16.46 -3.54 -5.59
CA GLU A 15 -17.26 -4.76 -5.79
C GLU A 15 -17.84 -4.86 -7.21
N ARG A 16 -18.04 -3.73 -7.88
CA ARG A 16 -18.50 -3.65 -9.28
C ARG A 16 -17.36 -3.67 -10.29
N GLU A 17 -16.13 -3.91 -9.84
CA GLU A 17 -14.90 -3.86 -10.64
C GLU A 17 -14.64 -2.48 -11.29
N ASP A 18 -15.32 -1.43 -10.80
CA ASP A 18 -15.11 -0.06 -11.23
C ASP A 18 -13.95 0.57 -10.44
N TYR A 19 -12.75 0.08 -10.73
CA TYR A 19 -11.53 0.44 -10.01
C TYR A 19 -11.17 1.93 -10.18
N VAL A 20 -11.57 2.55 -11.30
CA VAL A 20 -11.39 3.98 -11.55
C VAL A 20 -12.19 4.78 -10.53
N HIS A 21 -13.50 4.54 -10.42
CA HIS A 21 -14.32 5.24 -9.44
C HIS A 21 -13.93 4.87 -8.01
N ALA A 22 -13.63 3.60 -7.74
CA ALA A 22 -13.19 3.17 -6.41
C ALA A 22 -11.95 3.95 -5.94
N SER A 23 -10.92 4.07 -6.79
CA SER A 23 -9.70 4.81 -6.47
C SER A 23 -9.95 6.29 -6.18
N ALA A 24 -10.89 6.92 -6.91
CA ALA A 24 -11.28 8.30 -6.68
C ALA A 24 -11.99 8.46 -5.33
N GLN A 25 -12.92 7.57 -5.00
CA GLN A 25 -13.62 7.60 -3.72
C GLN A 25 -12.67 7.36 -2.54
N TYR A 26 -11.73 6.41 -2.65
CA TYR A 26 -10.72 6.23 -1.61
C TYR A 26 -9.81 7.45 -1.46
N THR A 27 -9.47 8.14 -2.55
CA THR A 27 -8.70 9.39 -2.49
C THR A 27 -9.47 10.49 -1.73
N LEU A 28 -10.78 10.63 -1.99
CA LEU A 28 -11.63 11.54 -1.22
C LEU A 28 -11.70 11.13 0.26
N ALA A 29 -11.79 9.83 0.55
CA ALA A 29 -11.83 9.31 1.91
C ALA A 29 -10.52 9.63 2.67
N ILE A 30 -9.37 9.44 2.03
CA ILE A 30 -8.04 9.77 2.58
C ILE A 30 -7.96 11.27 2.93
N GLY A 31 -8.45 12.15 2.04
CA GLY A 31 -8.43 13.60 2.28
C GLY A 31 -9.48 14.11 3.28
N SER A 32 -10.46 13.30 3.67
CA SER A 32 -11.61 13.73 4.47
C SER A 32 -11.54 13.34 5.96
N GLY A 33 -10.47 12.70 6.41
CA GLY A 33 -10.34 12.24 7.78
C GLY A 33 -8.90 11.90 8.16
N PRO A 34 -8.69 11.30 9.35
CA PRO A 34 -7.36 10.88 9.78
C PRO A 34 -6.78 9.85 8.81
N GLU A 35 -5.44 9.82 8.69
CA GLU A 35 -4.74 8.84 7.86
C GLU A 35 -5.12 7.42 8.30
N ASP A 36 -5.79 6.69 7.40
CA ASP A 36 -6.16 5.30 7.60
C ASP A 36 -5.41 4.44 6.57
N PRO A 37 -4.44 3.61 7.01
CA PRO A 37 -3.68 2.77 6.09
C PRO A 37 -4.53 1.73 5.34
N ILE A 38 -5.74 1.43 5.82
CA ILE A 38 -6.66 0.54 5.10
C ILE A 38 -7.15 1.21 3.81
N LEU A 39 -7.35 2.54 3.80
CA LEU A 39 -7.78 3.27 2.62
C LEU A 39 -6.70 3.28 1.53
N TYR A 40 -5.44 3.48 1.92
CA TYR A 40 -4.30 3.36 1.02
C TYR A 40 -4.17 1.93 0.47
N SER A 41 -4.39 0.90 1.30
CA SER A 41 -4.37 -0.49 0.84
C SER A 41 -5.48 -0.80 -0.18
N LYS A 42 -6.69 -0.27 0.04
CA LYS A 42 -7.82 -0.43 -0.89
C LYS A 42 -7.58 0.30 -2.21
N ARG A 43 -6.99 1.51 -2.16
CA ARG A 43 -6.62 2.28 -3.34
C ARG A 43 -5.47 1.63 -4.12
N CYS A 44 -4.46 1.10 -3.42
CA CYS A 44 -3.39 0.28 -4.00
C CYS A 44 -3.96 -0.88 -4.83
N LEU A 45 -4.93 -1.61 -4.29
CA LEU A 45 -5.58 -2.72 -4.99
C LEU A 45 -6.32 -2.27 -6.25
N CYS A 46 -6.96 -1.09 -6.23
CA CYS A 46 -7.58 -0.50 -7.41
C CYS A 46 -6.52 -0.22 -8.49
N TYR A 47 -5.40 0.39 -8.11
CA TYR A 47 -4.32 0.69 -9.04
C TYR A 47 -3.67 -0.57 -9.62
N LEU A 48 -3.49 -1.63 -8.82
CA LEU A 48 -3.02 -2.93 -9.32
C LEU A 48 -3.97 -3.50 -10.37
N ARG A 49 -5.28 -3.45 -10.13
CA ARG A 49 -6.31 -3.93 -11.07
C ARG A 49 -6.38 -3.08 -12.34
N MET A 50 -6.02 -1.81 -12.26
CA MET A 50 -5.92 -0.90 -13.41
C MET A 50 -4.58 -1.01 -14.17
N GLY A 51 -3.59 -1.74 -13.64
CA GLY A 51 -2.24 -1.79 -14.19
C GLY A 51 -1.40 -0.54 -13.88
N GLU A 52 -1.85 0.33 -12.97
CA GLU A 52 -1.20 1.56 -12.54
C GLU A 52 -0.12 1.28 -11.48
N LYS A 53 0.94 0.56 -11.88
CA LYS A 53 1.93 -0.03 -10.99
C LYS A 53 2.63 0.99 -10.08
N ASN A 54 3.05 2.13 -10.63
CA ASN A 54 3.76 3.16 -9.86
C ASN A 54 2.89 3.70 -8.71
N LYS A 55 1.61 3.99 -8.98
CA LYS A 55 0.68 4.48 -7.95
C LYS A 55 0.38 3.43 -6.89
N ALA A 56 0.32 2.16 -7.28
CA ALA A 56 0.16 1.07 -6.33
C ALA A 56 1.36 0.95 -5.38
N LEU A 57 2.59 1.16 -5.87
CA LEU A 57 3.81 1.15 -5.06
C LEU A 57 3.85 2.32 -4.08
N ASP A 58 3.46 3.52 -4.52
CA ASP A 58 3.38 4.70 -3.66
C ASP A 58 2.41 4.47 -2.49
N ASP A 59 1.25 3.86 -2.76
CA ASP A 59 0.28 3.50 -1.73
C ASP A 59 0.79 2.38 -0.81
N ALA A 60 1.49 1.38 -1.35
CA ALA A 60 2.08 0.30 -0.56
C ALA A 60 3.17 0.80 0.39
N SER A 61 4.03 1.71 -0.07
CA SER A 61 5.05 2.38 0.74
C SER A 61 4.42 3.28 1.80
N THR A 62 3.33 3.97 1.47
CA THR A 62 2.58 4.76 2.45
C THR A 62 1.95 3.88 3.54
N CYS A 63 1.37 2.73 3.17
CA CYS A 63 0.86 1.75 4.13
C CYS A 63 1.95 1.24 5.07
N GLU A 64 3.13 0.95 4.55
CA GLU A 64 4.30 0.48 5.32
C GLU A 64 4.75 1.56 6.31
N ARG A 65 4.91 2.81 5.86
CA ARG A 65 5.23 3.96 6.73
C ARG A 65 4.20 4.17 7.85
N LEU A 66 2.94 3.84 7.59
CA LEU A 66 1.85 3.93 8.57
C LEU A 66 1.74 2.68 9.47
N GLY A 67 2.65 1.70 9.35
CA GLY A 67 2.70 0.50 10.20
C GLY A 67 1.67 -0.57 9.84
N CYS A 68 1.17 -0.57 8.59
CA CYS A 68 0.14 -1.49 8.15
C CYS A 68 0.74 -2.75 7.52
N PHE A 69 0.70 -3.86 8.26
CA PHE A 69 1.14 -5.18 7.80
C PHE A 69 0.33 -5.76 6.62
N VAL A 70 -0.77 -5.09 6.26
CA VAL A 70 -1.61 -5.46 5.12
C VAL A 70 -0.86 -5.31 3.78
N SER A 71 0.19 -4.48 3.73
CA SER A 71 1.08 -4.34 2.56
C SER A 71 1.71 -5.68 2.13
N ARG A 72 2.09 -6.54 3.09
CA ARG A 72 2.66 -7.88 2.83
C ARG A 72 1.68 -8.81 2.10
N ARG A 73 0.42 -8.82 2.53
CA ARG A 73 -0.63 -9.68 1.93
C ARG A 73 -1.01 -9.24 0.52
N PHE A 74 -0.97 -7.93 0.25
CA PHE A 74 -1.30 -7.41 -1.08
C PHE A 74 -0.14 -7.50 -2.06
N HIS A 75 1.11 -7.54 -1.60
CA HIS A 75 2.25 -7.89 -2.44
C HIS A 75 2.07 -9.28 -3.08
N GLU A 76 1.76 -10.29 -2.27
CA GLU A 76 1.50 -11.66 -2.77
C GLU A 76 0.33 -11.68 -3.78
N GLN A 77 -0.71 -10.89 -3.53
CA GLN A 77 -1.86 -10.78 -4.44
C GLN A 77 -1.55 -9.99 -5.71
N GLY A 78 -0.75 -8.92 -5.63
CA GLY A 78 -0.32 -8.12 -6.78
C GLY A 78 0.63 -8.91 -7.70
N SER A 79 1.51 -9.72 -7.10
CA SER A 79 2.37 -10.68 -7.80
C SER A 79 1.56 -11.76 -8.52
N ALA A 80 0.50 -12.26 -7.88
CA ALA A 80 -0.40 -13.24 -8.50
C ALA A 80 -1.30 -12.66 -9.60
N LEU A 81 -1.53 -11.34 -9.60
CA LEU A 81 -2.44 -10.69 -10.54
C LEU A 81 -1.79 -10.17 -11.83
N ILE A 82 -0.46 -10.04 -11.83
CA ILE A 82 0.29 -9.49 -12.97
C ILE A 82 1.10 -10.64 -13.60
N PRO A 83 0.95 -10.91 -14.91
CA PRO A 83 1.81 -11.86 -15.61
C PRO A 83 3.28 -11.48 -15.39
N THR A 84 4.07 -12.45 -14.96
CA THR A 84 5.41 -12.35 -14.37
C THR A 84 6.51 -11.92 -15.36
N GLU A 85 6.36 -10.77 -16.00
CA GLU A 85 7.43 -10.15 -16.81
C GLU A 85 7.80 -8.74 -16.32
N ASP A 86 6.89 -8.04 -15.62
CA ASP A 86 7.10 -6.64 -15.18
C ASP A 86 7.34 -6.47 -13.67
N TYR A 87 7.34 -7.56 -12.91
CA TYR A 87 7.47 -7.53 -11.44
C TYR A 87 8.92 -7.34 -10.97
N GLY A 88 9.89 -7.45 -11.89
CA GLY A 88 11.30 -7.73 -11.59
C GLY A 88 12.11 -6.63 -10.90
N GLN A 89 11.59 -5.42 -10.73
CA GLN A 89 12.30 -4.33 -10.03
C GLN A 89 11.47 -3.70 -8.91
N ALA A 90 10.18 -3.45 -9.16
CA ALA A 90 9.28 -2.86 -8.19
C ALA A 90 8.96 -3.81 -7.01
N GLY A 91 8.71 -5.09 -7.31
CA GLY A 91 8.40 -6.09 -6.29
C GLY A 91 9.59 -6.45 -5.43
N GLU A 92 10.78 -6.50 -6.03
CA GLU A 92 12.08 -6.74 -5.37
C GLU A 92 12.44 -5.61 -4.41
N ALA A 93 12.30 -4.34 -4.81
CA ALA A 93 12.58 -3.20 -3.94
C ALA A 93 11.70 -3.21 -2.67
N LEU A 94 10.41 -3.56 -2.83
CA LEU A 94 9.49 -3.67 -1.70
C LEU A 94 9.78 -4.91 -0.83
N ILE A 95 10.18 -6.06 -1.41
CA ILE A 95 10.64 -7.24 -0.65
C ILE A 95 11.91 -6.94 0.13
N SER A 96 12.81 -6.15 -0.45
CA SER A 96 14.08 -5.76 0.16
C SER A 96 13.84 -4.85 1.36
N SER A 97 12.97 -3.84 1.22
CA SER A 97 12.54 -3.01 2.36
C SER A 97 11.88 -3.84 3.45
N LEU A 98 11.03 -4.80 3.09
CA LEU A 98 10.32 -5.65 4.05
C LEU A 98 11.24 -6.64 4.78
N LYS A 99 12.31 -7.12 4.11
CA LYS A 99 13.34 -7.96 4.74
C LYS A 99 14.16 -7.16 5.75
N LEU A 100 14.47 -5.90 5.45
CA LEU A 100 15.13 -5.00 6.39
C LEU A 100 14.26 -4.74 7.63
N ASP A 101 12.96 -4.50 7.45
CA ASP A 101 12.04 -4.24 8.58
C ASP A 101 11.69 -5.50 9.39
N SER A 102 11.74 -6.68 8.79
CA SER A 102 11.54 -7.94 9.51
C SER A 102 12.74 -8.32 10.38
N GLU A 103 13.91 -7.72 10.14
CA GLU A 103 15.07 -7.78 11.05
C GLU A 103 15.10 -6.64 12.08
N SER A 104 14.30 -5.58 11.91
CA SER A 104 14.10 -4.58 12.95
C SER A 104 12.96 -4.99 13.89
N GLY A 105 13.26 -5.92 14.80
CA GLY A 105 12.67 -5.85 16.15
C GLY A 105 13.02 -4.50 16.79
N PRO A 106 12.42 -4.11 17.93
CA PRO A 106 12.73 -2.83 18.56
C PRO A 106 14.19 -2.83 19.01
N ALA A 107 15.08 -2.38 18.14
CA ALA A 107 16.48 -2.17 18.44
C ALA A 107 16.55 -0.88 19.27
N GLY A 108 16.40 -1.07 20.58
CA GLY A 108 16.97 -0.14 21.53
C GLY A 108 18.44 0.09 21.18
N GLU A 109 18.82 1.36 21.28
CA GLU A 109 20.16 1.86 21.54
C GLU A 109 21.36 1.19 20.86
N GLY A 110 22.08 2.03 20.10
CA GLY A 110 23.53 2.01 20.16
C GLY A 110 24.18 1.76 18.81
N SER A 111 24.39 2.82 18.05
CA SER A 111 25.59 2.98 17.24
C SER A 111 25.87 4.47 17.13
N ARG A 112 26.45 5.02 18.21
CA ARG A 112 27.38 6.15 18.04
C ARG A 112 28.62 5.54 17.39
N GLU A 113 28.71 5.72 16.09
CA GLU A 113 29.97 5.67 15.36
C GLU A 113 30.82 6.84 15.87
N GLU A 114 31.89 6.56 16.61
CA GLU A 114 33.12 7.37 16.59
C GLU A 114 34.30 6.39 16.77
N ASP A 115 34.78 5.87 15.65
CA ASP A 115 36.13 5.35 15.50
C ASP A 115 37.00 6.53 15.01
N VAL A 116 37.88 7.05 15.87
CA VAL A 116 39.26 7.56 15.67
C VAL A 116 39.74 8.28 16.93
#